data_AF-A0A955FGB2-F1
#
_entry.id   AF-A0A955FGB2-F1
#
_cell.length_a   1.000
_cell.length_b   1.000
_cell.length_c   1.000
_cell.angle_alpha   90.00
_cell.angle_beta   90.00
_cell.angle_gamma   90.00
#
_symmetry.space_group_name_H-M   'P 1'
#
loop_
_entity.id
_entity.type
_entity.pdbx_description
1 polymer ?
#
loop_
_entity_poly.entity_id
_entity_poly.type
_entity_poly.pdbx_seq_one_letter_code
_entity_poly.pdbx_strand_id
1 'polypeptide(L)'
;MTITDLPEAKFTPTHNEFDPYSMDLKSDEAHFLLARLAEEELPYVDASTNPDIGSRSIYLLDGTSKFADLARALEAEVYSIDWKQKRATTREEARELEANSRFFLLVDNDLDGPQVVGTLRIADCDRGNSETQEFYKNYFNKTDLPKEIALDEGREGAWDIVGVAVSNDATRRTGLESAWLYFAMHKKSVEERVKKWISNITNEEIRNLRDFIGIPFEEISTHEKAHIYDEAGNVIKTLGFFSVDATTVAGIVERNIDRLEGAKGVKRFIAQIAMIGLWGSTSRPNMDSGKIAS
;
A
#
# COMPACT_ATOMS: atom_id res chain seq x y z
N MET A 1 37.11 -12.71 10.38
CA MET A 1 36.19 -12.37 11.48
C MET A 1 34.95 -13.21 11.28
N THR A 2 34.71 -14.16 12.16
CA THR A 2 33.51 -15.01 12.20
C THR A 2 32.37 -14.23 12.85
N ILE A 3 31.16 -14.39 12.32
CA ILE A 3 29.90 -13.77 12.80
C ILE A 3 29.44 -14.47 14.09
N THR A 4 30.27 -14.46 15.13
CA THR A 4 29.96 -15.15 16.39
C THR A 4 30.21 -14.28 17.64
N ASP A 5 30.62 -13.03 17.49
CA ASP A 5 30.97 -12.15 18.61
C ASP A 5 30.24 -10.80 18.59
N LEU A 6 28.96 -10.78 18.20
CA LEU A 6 28.09 -9.66 18.58
C LEU A 6 27.47 -9.98 19.93
N PRO A 7 27.55 -9.09 20.94
CA PRO A 7 26.91 -9.32 22.22
C PRO A 7 25.42 -9.50 21.98
N GLU A 8 24.83 -10.57 22.53
CA GLU A 8 23.39 -10.73 22.69
C GLU A 8 22.86 -9.58 23.56
N ALA A 9 22.68 -8.41 22.95
CA ALA A 9 21.81 -7.40 23.50
C ALA A 9 20.43 -8.06 23.56
N LYS A 10 19.99 -8.39 24.77
CA LYS A 10 18.61 -8.78 25.06
C LYS A 10 17.69 -7.60 24.77
N PHE A 11 17.51 -7.27 23.49
CA PHE A 11 16.41 -6.45 23.06
C PHE A 11 15.18 -7.34 23.23
N THR A 12 14.50 -7.14 24.35
CA THR A 12 13.18 -7.71 24.57
C THR A 12 12.25 -6.54 24.26
N PRO A 13 11.70 -6.41 23.05
CA PRO A 13 10.72 -5.37 22.80
C PRO A 13 9.53 -5.70 23.70
N THR A 14 9.30 -4.88 24.72
CA THR A 14 8.00 -4.84 25.39
C THR A 14 7.02 -4.32 24.35
N HIS A 15 6.36 -5.24 23.65
CA HIS A 15 5.45 -5.01 22.51
C HIS A 15 4.30 -4.01 22.78
N ASN A 16 4.19 -3.49 24.01
CA ASN A 16 3.13 -2.55 24.43
C ASN A 16 3.53 -1.06 24.41
N GLU A 17 4.80 -0.70 24.14
CA GLU A 17 5.23 0.72 24.11
C GLU A 17 5.83 1.19 22.78
N PHE A 18 6.07 0.29 21.82
CA PHE A 18 6.65 0.66 20.54
C PHE A 18 5.56 1.11 19.54
N ASP A 19 5.67 2.34 19.04
CA ASP A 19 4.82 2.83 17.95
C ASP A 19 5.55 2.64 16.61
N PRO A 20 5.17 1.63 15.79
CA PRO A 20 5.88 1.31 14.56
C PRO A 20 5.83 2.44 13.51
N TYR A 21 4.83 3.33 13.58
CA TYR A 21 4.75 4.50 12.70
C TYR A 21 5.82 5.55 13.04
N SER A 22 6.42 5.48 14.22
CA SER A 22 7.51 6.37 14.65
C SER A 22 8.91 5.80 14.36
N MET A 23 9.01 4.53 13.96
CA MET A 23 10.29 3.87 13.67
C MET A 23 11.06 4.61 12.55
N ASP A 24 12.37 4.74 12.73
CA ASP A 24 13.30 5.13 11.66
C ASP A 24 13.80 3.85 10.98
N LEU A 25 13.57 3.73 9.67
CA LEU A 25 13.99 2.56 8.89
C LEU A 25 15.51 2.38 8.81
N LYS A 26 16.30 3.38 9.22
CA LYS A 26 17.76 3.32 9.32
C LYS A 26 18.27 2.98 10.72
N SER A 27 17.37 2.80 11.69
CA SER A 27 17.72 2.49 13.07
C SER A 27 18.18 1.03 13.23
N ASP A 28 18.93 0.77 14.30
CA ASP A 28 19.34 -0.60 14.69
C ASP A 28 18.13 -1.52 14.91
N GLU A 29 17.01 -0.98 15.36
CA GLU A 29 15.76 -1.72 15.55
C GLU A 29 15.14 -2.17 14.23
N ALA A 30 15.08 -1.29 13.24
CA ALA A 30 14.60 -1.65 11.90
C ALA A 30 15.52 -2.69 11.25
N HIS A 31 16.85 -2.52 11.35
CA HIS A 31 17.82 -3.50 10.86
C HIS A 31 17.69 -4.85 11.58
N PHE A 32 17.45 -4.84 12.90
CA PHE A 32 17.22 -6.05 13.67
C PHE A 32 15.95 -6.78 13.21
N LEU A 33 14.83 -6.06 13.09
CA LEU A 33 13.57 -6.63 12.59
C LEU A 33 13.72 -7.19 11.17
N LEU A 34 14.47 -6.49 10.30
CA LEU A 34 14.72 -6.92 8.93
C LEU A 34 15.61 -8.18 8.86
N ALA A 35 16.64 -8.28 9.70
CA ALA A 35 17.44 -9.49 9.82
C ALA A 35 16.60 -10.67 10.32
N ARG A 36 15.75 -10.44 11.34
CA ARG A 36 14.81 -11.45 11.85
C ARG A 36 13.77 -11.86 10.81
N LEU A 37 13.29 -10.93 9.98
CA LEU A 37 12.39 -11.24 8.88
C LEU A 37 13.04 -12.22 7.90
N ALA A 38 14.28 -11.98 7.50
CA ALA A 38 15.01 -12.87 6.58
C ALA A 38 15.30 -14.26 7.18
N GLU A 39 15.37 -14.39 8.50
CA GLU A 39 15.57 -15.67 9.19
C GLU A 39 14.27 -16.43 9.46
N GLU A 40 13.19 -15.71 9.78
CA GLU A 40 11.93 -16.29 10.27
C GLU A 40 10.87 -16.47 9.16
N GLU A 41 10.91 -15.67 8.10
CA GLU A 41 9.91 -15.67 7.04
C GLU A 41 10.52 -16.06 5.68
N LEU A 42 9.77 -16.81 4.89
CA LEU A 42 10.13 -17.10 3.51
C LEU A 42 9.59 -15.99 2.59
N PRO A 43 10.41 -15.47 1.66
CA PRO A 43 9.91 -14.50 0.70
C PRO A 43 8.85 -15.15 -0.21
N TYR A 44 7.78 -14.41 -0.48
CA TYR A 44 6.68 -14.82 -1.35
C TYR A 44 7.04 -14.69 -2.84
N VAL A 45 7.84 -13.66 -3.18
CA VAL A 45 8.50 -13.49 -4.47
C VAL A 45 9.96 -13.12 -4.22
N ASP A 46 10.88 -13.75 -4.94
CA ASP A 46 12.33 -13.56 -4.86
C ASP A 46 12.97 -14.07 -6.16
N ALA A 47 14.30 -13.97 -6.29
CA ALA A 47 15.02 -14.45 -7.47
C ALA A 47 14.82 -15.95 -7.77
N SER A 48 14.49 -16.76 -6.75
CA SER A 48 14.26 -18.20 -6.94
C SER A 48 12.90 -18.51 -7.58
N THR A 49 11.91 -17.66 -7.31
CA THR A 49 10.54 -17.78 -7.83
C THR A 49 10.26 -16.91 -9.06
N ASN A 50 10.98 -15.80 -9.20
CA ASN A 50 10.98 -14.94 -10.37
C ASN A 50 12.37 -14.27 -10.54
N PRO A 51 13.24 -14.77 -11.43
CA PRO A 51 14.60 -14.25 -11.60
C PRO A 51 14.69 -12.76 -11.95
N ASP A 52 13.66 -12.19 -12.57
CA ASP A 52 13.67 -10.79 -13.04
C ASP A 52 13.58 -9.80 -11.88
N ILE A 53 13.16 -10.22 -10.68
CA ILE A 53 13.12 -9.34 -9.50
C ILE A 53 14.52 -8.94 -8.99
N GLY A 54 15.55 -9.66 -9.43
CA GLY A 54 16.95 -9.40 -9.12
C GLY A 54 17.28 -9.66 -7.66
N SER A 55 17.94 -8.70 -7.00
CA SER A 55 18.32 -8.77 -5.59
C SER A 55 17.15 -8.58 -4.62
N ARG A 56 15.94 -8.27 -5.10
CA ARG A 56 14.81 -7.91 -4.24
C ARG A 56 13.98 -9.13 -3.85
N SER A 57 13.31 -9.02 -2.72
CA SER A 57 12.38 -10.01 -2.20
C SER A 57 11.10 -9.33 -1.72
N ILE A 58 9.95 -9.93 -1.99
CA ILE A 58 8.66 -9.50 -1.45
C ILE A 58 8.21 -10.50 -0.39
N TYR A 59 7.97 -10.01 0.81
CA TYR A 59 7.37 -10.76 1.91
C TYR A 59 5.88 -10.47 2.00
N LEU A 60 5.07 -11.50 2.22
CA LEU A 60 3.64 -11.35 2.49
C LEU A 60 3.41 -11.45 4.00
N LEU A 61 2.96 -10.37 4.61
CA LEU A 61 2.83 -10.25 6.05
C LEU A 61 1.37 -9.96 6.42
N ASP A 62 0.80 -10.74 7.33
CA ASP A 62 -0.48 -10.37 7.94
C ASP A 62 -0.30 -9.12 8.81
N GLY A 63 -1.34 -8.28 8.89
CA GLY A 63 -1.28 -7.04 9.67
C GLY A 63 -0.96 -7.27 11.15
N THR A 64 -1.31 -8.41 11.73
CA THR A 64 -0.95 -8.70 13.12
C THR A 64 0.51 -9.14 13.30
N SER A 65 1.29 -9.30 12.22
CA SER A 65 2.70 -9.67 12.30
C SER A 65 3.55 -8.52 12.83
N LYS A 66 4.50 -8.83 13.73
CA LYS A 66 5.55 -7.89 14.17
C LYS A 66 6.37 -7.35 12.99
N PHE A 67 6.52 -8.13 11.91
CA PHE A 67 7.30 -7.69 10.74
C PHE A 67 6.54 -6.67 9.89
N ALA A 68 5.21 -6.59 10.00
CA ALA A 68 4.44 -5.55 9.34
C ALA A 68 4.76 -4.15 9.89
N ASP A 69 5.44 -4.05 11.02
CA ASP A 69 5.94 -2.77 11.55
C ASP A 69 6.94 -2.08 10.60
N LEU A 70 7.72 -2.86 9.84
CA LEU A 70 8.59 -2.33 8.78
C LEU A 70 7.78 -1.66 7.66
N ALA A 71 6.64 -2.26 7.28
CA ALA A 71 5.74 -1.68 6.29
C ALA A 71 5.09 -0.39 6.79
N ARG A 72 4.58 -0.39 8.04
CA ARG A 72 3.98 0.79 8.69
C ARG A 72 4.96 1.95 8.80
N ALA A 73 6.22 1.67 9.15
CA ALA A 73 7.26 2.68 9.22
C ALA A 73 7.50 3.33 7.86
N LEU A 74 7.55 2.53 6.78
CA LEU A 74 7.68 3.05 5.42
C LEU A 74 6.48 3.89 5.00
N GLU A 75 5.25 3.42 5.25
CA GLU A 75 4.03 4.19 5.01
C GLU A 75 4.08 5.53 5.73
N ALA A 76 4.39 5.53 7.03
CA ALA A 76 4.48 6.73 7.85
C ALA A 76 5.54 7.72 7.34
N GLU A 77 6.71 7.22 6.91
CA GLU A 77 7.77 8.04 6.33
C GLU A 77 7.31 8.69 5.03
N VAL A 78 6.84 7.90 4.06
CA VAL A 78 6.41 8.36 2.74
C VAL A 78 5.26 9.35 2.87
N TYR A 79 4.23 9.04 3.66
CA TYR A 79 3.09 9.94 3.85
C TYR A 79 3.49 11.23 4.58
N SER A 80 4.44 11.17 5.52
CA SER A 80 4.91 12.40 6.17
C SER A 80 5.62 13.35 5.21
N ILE A 81 6.33 12.81 4.22
CA ILE A 81 7.10 13.60 3.26
C ILE A 81 6.23 14.07 2.10
N ASP A 82 5.50 13.16 1.46
CA ASP A 82 4.72 13.46 0.27
C ASP A 82 3.39 14.15 0.60
N TRP A 83 2.79 13.86 1.77
CA TRP A 83 1.46 14.38 2.16
C TRP A 83 1.50 15.39 3.30
N LYS A 84 2.68 15.61 3.89
CA LYS A 84 2.80 16.38 5.14
C LYS A 84 1.88 15.84 6.24
N GLN A 85 1.51 14.57 6.14
CA GLN A 85 0.63 13.91 7.10
C GLN A 85 1.43 13.58 8.36
N LYS A 86 0.82 13.85 9.52
CA LYS A 86 1.44 13.46 10.79
C LYS A 86 1.39 11.93 10.90
N ARG A 87 2.50 11.32 11.31
CA ARG A 87 2.60 9.86 11.53
C ARG A 87 1.50 9.32 12.46
N ALA A 88 1.12 10.09 13.49
CA ALA A 88 0.02 9.74 14.38
C ALA A 88 -1.35 9.68 13.68
N THR A 89 -1.58 10.52 12.67
CA THR A 89 -2.80 10.48 11.85
C THR A 89 -2.84 9.20 11.03
N THR A 90 -1.73 8.84 10.38
CA THR A 90 -1.61 7.57 9.63
C THR A 90 -1.93 6.37 10.52
N ARG A 91 -1.38 6.33 11.73
CA ARG A 91 -1.66 5.28 12.71
C ARG A 91 -3.15 5.16 13.04
N GLU A 92 -3.81 6.28 13.32
CA GLU A 92 -5.22 6.27 13.73
C GLU A 92 -6.14 5.86 12.57
N GLU A 93 -5.87 6.36 11.37
CA GLU A 93 -6.61 6.01 10.15
C GLU A 93 -6.46 4.52 9.79
N ALA A 94 -5.24 3.98 9.93
CA ALA A 94 -4.95 2.57 9.67
C ALA A 94 -5.57 1.60 10.68
N ARG A 95 -5.87 2.06 11.89
CA ARG A 95 -6.15 1.21 13.06
C ARG A 95 -7.33 0.26 12.86
N GLU A 96 -8.40 0.74 12.23
CA GLU A 96 -9.64 -0.01 12.03
C GLU A 96 -9.46 -1.13 10.98
N LEU A 97 -8.41 -1.06 10.16
CA LEU A 97 -8.12 -2.02 9.10
C LEU A 97 -7.04 -3.03 9.50
N GLU A 98 -6.32 -2.83 10.61
CA GLU A 98 -5.12 -3.64 10.93
C GLU A 98 -5.42 -5.14 11.02
N ALA A 99 -6.55 -5.51 11.62
CA ALA A 99 -6.91 -6.91 11.85
C ALA A 99 -7.21 -7.70 10.56
N ASN A 100 -7.60 -7.02 9.48
CA ASN A 100 -7.86 -7.61 8.18
C ASN A 100 -6.88 -7.14 7.09
N SER A 101 -5.79 -6.46 7.48
CA SER A 101 -4.78 -6.00 6.54
C SER A 101 -3.77 -7.09 6.21
N ARG A 102 -3.22 -7.01 5.00
CA ARG A 102 -1.98 -7.69 4.62
C ARG A 102 -1.05 -6.72 3.92
N PHE A 103 0.23 -6.95 4.10
CA PHE A 103 1.30 -6.15 3.55
C PHE A 103 2.15 -6.99 2.60
N PHE A 104 2.37 -6.49 1.40
CA PHE A 104 3.42 -6.94 0.50
C PHE A 104 4.62 -6.04 0.74
N LEU A 105 5.62 -6.51 1.50
CA LEU A 105 6.80 -5.74 1.86
C LEU A 105 7.93 -6.07 0.89
N LEU A 106 8.36 -5.10 0.09
CA LEU A 106 9.49 -5.21 -0.83
C LEU A 106 10.79 -4.78 -0.13
N VAL A 107 11.73 -5.72 -0.07
CA VAL A 107 13.08 -5.56 0.48
C VAL A 107 14.08 -5.68 -0.66
N ASP A 108 15.01 -4.75 -0.76
CA ASP A 108 16.18 -4.90 -1.61
C ASP A 108 17.33 -5.52 -0.81
N ASN A 109 17.93 -6.60 -1.30
CA ASN A 109 19.03 -7.31 -0.64
C ASN A 109 20.40 -7.05 -1.30
N ASP A 110 20.60 -5.88 -1.89
CA ASP A 110 21.87 -5.44 -2.46
C ASP A 110 23.03 -5.44 -1.44
N LEU A 111 24.26 -5.31 -1.95
CA LEU A 111 25.50 -5.51 -1.20
C LEU A 111 25.70 -4.58 0.02
N ASP A 112 25.02 -3.44 0.06
CA ASP A 112 25.07 -2.49 1.17
C ASP A 112 24.17 -2.89 2.36
N GLY A 113 23.50 -4.05 2.26
CA GLY A 113 22.62 -4.62 3.27
C GLY A 113 21.14 -4.55 2.87
N PRO A 114 20.28 -5.39 3.49
CA PRO A 114 18.87 -5.40 3.17
C PRO A 114 18.21 -4.06 3.53
N GLN A 115 17.33 -3.56 2.67
CA GLN A 115 16.61 -2.30 2.87
C GLN A 115 15.14 -2.44 2.48
N VAL A 116 14.26 -1.87 3.30
CA VAL A 116 12.83 -1.74 2.96
C VAL A 116 12.68 -0.66 1.90
N VAL A 117 12.24 -1.04 0.69
CA VAL A 117 12.16 -0.12 -0.45
C VAL A 117 10.73 0.12 -0.94
N GLY A 118 9.79 -0.76 -0.59
CA GLY A 118 8.40 -0.61 -0.96
C GLY A 118 7.45 -1.40 -0.07
N THR A 119 6.20 -0.95 0.03
CA THR A 119 5.12 -1.72 0.64
C THR A 119 3.81 -1.46 -0.11
N LEU A 120 2.99 -2.49 -0.24
CA LEU A 120 1.59 -2.38 -0.66
C LEU A 120 0.72 -2.99 0.43
N ARG A 121 -0.25 -2.22 0.92
CA ARG A 121 -1.24 -2.66 1.89
C ARG A 121 -2.57 -2.94 1.20
N ILE A 122 -3.16 -4.09 1.53
CA ILE A 122 -4.55 -4.39 1.24
C ILE A 122 -5.33 -4.58 2.54
N ALA A 123 -6.64 -4.37 2.47
CA ALA A 123 -7.59 -4.87 3.46
C ALA A 123 -8.46 -5.95 2.82
N ASP A 124 -8.54 -7.11 3.45
CA ASP A 124 -9.42 -8.21 3.04
C ASP A 124 -10.85 -7.87 3.44
N CYS A 125 -11.68 -7.52 2.46
CA CYS A 125 -13.06 -7.09 2.70
C CYS A 125 -13.95 -8.25 3.18
N ASP A 126 -13.56 -9.51 2.96
CA ASP A 126 -14.30 -10.66 3.49
C ASP A 126 -14.03 -10.88 4.99
N ARG A 127 -12.97 -10.26 5.53
CA ARG A 127 -12.55 -10.43 6.93
C ARG A 127 -12.82 -9.22 7.81
N GLY A 128 -13.12 -8.07 7.23
CA GLY A 128 -13.32 -6.85 8.00
C GLY A 128 -13.61 -5.62 7.15
N ASN A 129 -13.33 -4.46 7.72
CA ASN A 129 -13.67 -3.17 7.14
C ASN A 129 -12.87 -2.89 5.86
N SER A 130 -13.45 -2.06 4.99
CA SER A 130 -12.83 -1.52 3.78
C SER A 130 -12.88 0.00 3.84
N GLU A 131 -11.73 0.63 3.68
CA GLU A 131 -11.61 2.08 3.59
C GLU A 131 -12.45 2.63 2.44
N THR A 132 -12.33 2.04 1.25
CA THR A 132 -13.08 2.45 0.05
C THR A 132 -14.58 2.43 0.29
N GLN A 133 -15.10 1.34 0.85
CA GLN A 133 -16.53 1.17 1.12
C GLN A 133 -17.03 2.12 2.22
N GLU A 134 -16.30 2.24 3.32
CA GLU A 134 -16.66 3.11 4.44
C GLU A 134 -16.62 4.58 4.02
N PHE A 135 -15.56 4.97 3.31
CA PHE A 135 -15.41 6.32 2.81
C PHE A 135 -16.55 6.69 1.85
N TYR A 136 -16.93 5.79 0.93
CA TYR A 136 -18.08 5.99 0.06
C TYR A 136 -19.38 6.23 0.85
N LYS A 137 -19.70 5.34 1.80
CA LYS A 137 -20.92 5.43 2.61
C LYS A 137 -20.97 6.73 3.41
N ASN A 138 -19.87 7.06 4.08
CA ASN A 138 -19.79 8.23 4.96
C ASN A 138 -19.83 9.54 4.15
N TYR A 139 -19.08 9.61 3.05
CA TYR A 139 -18.99 10.83 2.25
C TYR A 139 -20.31 11.18 1.55
N PHE A 140 -20.99 10.19 0.98
CA PHE A 140 -22.27 10.41 0.28
C PHE A 140 -23.51 10.21 1.16
N ASN A 141 -23.32 9.92 2.46
CA ASN A 141 -24.40 9.61 3.39
C ASN A 141 -25.34 8.50 2.87
N LYS A 142 -24.75 7.39 2.43
CA LYS A 142 -25.45 6.23 1.85
C LYS A 142 -25.32 5.00 2.73
N THR A 143 -26.36 4.19 2.75
CA THR A 143 -26.34 2.86 3.38
C THR A 143 -25.87 1.78 2.42
N ASP A 144 -26.24 1.92 1.15
CA ASP A 144 -25.99 0.93 0.11
C ASP A 144 -24.73 1.26 -0.70
N LEU A 145 -24.02 0.21 -1.09
CA LEU A 145 -22.85 0.30 -1.95
C LEU A 145 -23.24 0.01 -3.42
N PRO A 146 -22.62 0.69 -4.39
CA PRO A 146 -22.60 0.26 -5.78
C PRO A 146 -22.17 -1.20 -5.87
N LYS A 147 -22.81 -1.98 -6.75
CA LYS A 147 -22.53 -3.42 -6.91
C LYS A 147 -21.04 -3.70 -7.18
N GLU A 148 -20.38 -2.77 -7.85
CA GLU A 148 -18.97 -2.85 -8.21
C GLU A 148 -18.06 -2.83 -6.98
N ILE A 149 -18.44 -2.16 -5.90
CA ILE A 149 -17.64 -2.13 -4.65
C ILE A 149 -18.33 -2.83 -3.48
N ALA A 150 -19.56 -3.30 -3.65
CA ALA A 150 -20.26 -4.12 -2.69
C ALA A 150 -19.67 -5.55 -2.64
N LEU A 151 -19.83 -6.19 -1.47
CA LEU A 151 -19.62 -7.62 -1.33
C LEU A 151 -20.94 -8.30 -1.68
N ASP A 152 -20.96 -9.10 -2.74
CA ASP A 152 -22.12 -9.93 -3.04
C ASP A 152 -22.24 -11.04 -1.98
N GLU A 153 -23.48 -11.50 -1.72
CA GLU A 153 -23.78 -12.59 -0.78
C GLU A 153 -23.18 -13.92 -1.28
N GLY A 154 -21.87 -14.12 -1.08
CA GLY A 154 -21.17 -15.27 -1.64
C GLY A 154 -19.67 -15.40 -1.41
N ARG A 155 -19.04 -14.58 -0.55
CA ARG A 155 -17.56 -14.53 -0.36
C ARG A 155 -16.85 -14.51 -1.70
N GLU A 156 -17.07 -13.43 -2.43
CA GLU A 156 -16.52 -13.28 -3.77
C GLU A 156 -15.02 -13.02 -3.77
N GLY A 157 -14.39 -12.79 -2.61
CA GLY A 157 -12.99 -12.43 -2.53
C GLY A 157 -12.79 -11.03 -3.11
N ALA A 158 -12.91 -10.02 -2.26
CA ALA A 158 -12.61 -8.63 -2.62
C ALA A 158 -11.51 -8.10 -1.70
N TRP A 159 -10.50 -7.47 -2.31
CA TRP A 159 -9.48 -6.74 -1.58
C TRP A 159 -9.58 -5.25 -1.87
N ASP A 160 -9.54 -4.47 -0.81
CA ASP A 160 -9.38 -3.04 -0.88
C ASP A 160 -7.88 -2.72 -0.94
N ILE A 161 -7.45 -2.01 -1.98
CA ILE A 161 -6.07 -1.51 -2.05
C ILE A 161 -6.05 -0.21 -1.28
N VAL A 162 -5.48 -0.36 -0.09
CA VAL A 162 -5.42 0.65 0.96
C VAL A 162 -4.34 1.64 0.55
N GLY A 163 -3.07 1.22 0.48
CA GLY A 163 -2.00 2.13 0.09
C GLY A 163 -0.81 1.43 -0.55
N VAL A 164 0.05 2.20 -1.20
CA VAL A 164 1.36 1.74 -1.66
C VAL A 164 2.36 2.86 -1.37
N ALA A 165 3.43 2.51 -0.67
CA ALA A 165 4.49 3.43 -0.33
C ALA A 165 5.81 2.89 -0.87
N VAL A 166 6.57 3.74 -1.57
CA VAL A 166 7.91 3.42 -2.09
C VAL A 166 8.89 4.42 -1.51
N SER A 167 10.08 3.94 -1.14
CA SER A 167 11.13 4.75 -0.53
C SER A 167 11.37 6.06 -1.29
N ASN A 168 11.64 7.13 -0.53
CA ASN A 168 11.84 8.48 -1.05
C ASN A 168 13.19 8.67 -1.76
N ASP A 169 14.02 7.63 -1.83
CA ASP A 169 15.24 7.64 -2.63
C ASP A 169 14.89 7.87 -4.12
N ALA A 170 15.47 8.94 -4.68
CA ALA A 170 15.26 9.32 -6.08
C ALA A 170 15.69 8.24 -7.09
N THR A 171 16.54 7.30 -6.69
CA THR A 171 16.93 6.15 -7.51
C THR A 171 15.89 5.04 -7.52
N ARG A 172 14.99 5.01 -6.53
CA ARG A 172 13.93 4.01 -6.31
C ARG A 172 12.53 4.48 -6.72
N ARG A 173 12.36 5.75 -7.03
CA ARG A 173 11.12 6.27 -7.62
C ARG A 173 11.10 5.99 -9.12
N THR A 174 11.09 4.70 -9.50
CA THR A 174 11.12 4.24 -10.90
C THR A 174 9.77 3.68 -11.38
N GLY A 175 8.85 3.40 -10.46
CA GLY A 175 7.60 2.69 -10.73
C GLY A 175 7.78 1.16 -10.83
N LEU A 176 9.02 0.68 -10.92
CA LEU A 176 9.35 -0.75 -10.92
C LEU A 176 8.98 -1.40 -9.59
N GLU A 177 9.28 -0.72 -8.47
CA GLU A 177 8.94 -1.17 -7.12
C GLU A 177 7.43 -1.38 -6.96
N SER A 178 6.62 -0.41 -7.38
CA SER A 178 5.16 -0.53 -7.39
C SER A 178 4.70 -1.67 -8.30
N ALA A 179 5.27 -1.81 -9.50
CA ALA A 179 4.91 -2.89 -10.41
C ALA A 179 5.17 -4.27 -9.80
N TRP A 180 6.30 -4.46 -9.12
CA TRP A 180 6.62 -5.70 -8.40
C TRP A 180 5.64 -5.97 -7.25
N LEU A 181 5.25 -4.94 -6.50
CA LEU A 181 4.24 -5.06 -5.44
C LEU A 181 2.86 -5.47 -6.00
N TYR A 182 2.42 -4.84 -7.08
CA TYR A 182 1.18 -5.22 -7.78
C TYR A 182 1.26 -6.60 -8.41
N PHE A 183 2.43 -7.02 -8.90
CA PHE A 183 2.65 -8.38 -9.39
C PHE A 183 2.48 -9.41 -8.28
N ALA A 184 3.11 -9.21 -7.12
CA ALA A 184 2.95 -10.10 -5.98
C ALA A 184 1.50 -10.14 -5.50
N MET A 185 0.84 -8.97 -5.43
CA MET A 185 -0.59 -8.90 -5.11
C MET A 185 -1.45 -9.66 -6.12
N HIS A 186 -1.18 -9.51 -7.42
CA HIS A 186 -1.84 -10.28 -8.48
C HIS A 186 -1.68 -11.78 -8.27
N LYS A 187 -0.45 -12.26 -8.16
CA LYS A 187 -0.16 -13.68 -7.94
C LYS A 187 -0.92 -14.21 -6.72
N LYS A 188 -0.92 -13.47 -5.62
CA LYS A 188 -1.59 -13.88 -4.39
C LYS A 188 -3.12 -13.84 -4.51
N SER A 189 -3.65 -12.87 -5.23
CA SER A 189 -5.09 -12.76 -5.50
C SER A 189 -5.61 -13.95 -6.29
N VAL A 190 -4.83 -14.46 -7.26
CA VAL A 190 -5.16 -15.65 -8.06
C VAL A 190 -5.12 -16.91 -7.19
N GLU A 191 -4.09 -17.07 -6.36
CA GLU A 191 -3.97 -18.20 -5.43
C GLU A 191 -5.17 -18.29 -4.47
N GLU A 192 -5.64 -17.14 -3.98
CA GLU A 192 -6.77 -17.07 -3.04
C GLU A 192 -8.14 -16.89 -3.73
N ARG A 193 -8.17 -16.91 -5.06
CA ARG A 193 -9.39 -16.75 -5.89
C ARG A 193 -10.16 -15.47 -5.56
N VAL A 194 -9.44 -14.41 -5.25
CA VAL A 194 -9.97 -13.05 -5.15
C VAL A 194 -10.51 -12.67 -6.53
N LYS A 195 -11.77 -12.27 -6.61
CA LYS A 195 -12.39 -11.85 -7.88
C LYS A 195 -12.15 -10.39 -8.18
N LYS A 196 -11.98 -9.55 -7.15
CA LYS A 196 -12.03 -8.10 -7.34
C LYS A 196 -11.04 -7.34 -6.48
N TRP A 197 -10.47 -6.29 -7.04
CA TRP A 197 -9.84 -5.23 -6.26
C TRP A 197 -10.62 -3.95 -6.35
N ILE A 198 -10.68 -3.22 -5.25
CA ILE A 198 -11.34 -1.92 -5.16
C ILE A 198 -10.36 -0.89 -4.58
N SER A 199 -10.57 0.38 -4.91
CA SER A 199 -9.80 1.47 -4.31
C SER A 199 -10.49 2.83 -4.53
N ASN A 200 -10.36 3.73 -3.56
CA ASN A 200 -10.75 5.14 -3.61
C ASN A 200 -9.52 6.02 -3.88
N ILE A 201 -9.22 6.26 -5.15
CA ILE A 201 -7.97 6.92 -5.57
C ILE A 201 -8.21 8.07 -6.54
N THR A 202 -7.19 8.91 -6.74
CA THR A 202 -7.31 10.05 -7.66
C THR A 202 -7.29 9.62 -9.12
N ASN A 203 -7.83 10.47 -9.98
CA ASN A 203 -7.77 10.26 -11.42
C ASN A 203 -6.32 10.26 -11.97
N GLU A 204 -5.38 10.94 -11.30
CA GLU A 204 -3.96 10.92 -11.70
C GLU A 204 -3.34 9.55 -11.39
N GLU A 205 -3.57 9.02 -10.20
CA GLU A 205 -3.07 7.71 -9.78
C GLU A 205 -3.64 6.58 -10.64
N ILE A 206 -4.94 6.62 -10.93
CA ILE A 206 -5.59 5.66 -11.84
C ILE A 206 -4.99 5.69 -13.23
N ARG A 207 -4.73 6.90 -13.76
CA ARG A 207 -4.06 7.04 -15.05
C ARG A 207 -2.70 6.37 -15.01
N ASN A 208 -1.94 6.55 -13.93
CA ASN A 208 -0.61 5.96 -13.82
C ASN A 208 -0.67 4.42 -13.68
N LEU A 209 -1.60 3.90 -12.89
CA LEU A 209 -1.88 2.47 -12.78
C LEU A 209 -2.19 1.84 -14.14
N ARG A 210 -3.06 2.48 -14.92
CA ARG A 210 -3.47 1.96 -16.22
C ARG A 210 -2.38 2.13 -17.28
N ASP A 211 -1.78 3.31 -17.37
CA ASP A 211 -0.90 3.65 -18.49
C ASP A 211 0.53 3.10 -18.30
N PHE A 212 0.97 2.84 -17.06
CA PHE A 212 2.32 2.33 -16.77
C PHE A 212 2.34 0.89 -16.29
N ILE A 213 1.52 0.57 -15.29
CA ILE A 213 1.46 -0.80 -14.73
C ILE A 213 0.52 -1.68 -15.56
N GLY A 214 -0.45 -1.08 -16.25
CA GLY A 214 -1.40 -1.78 -17.12
C GLY A 214 -2.58 -2.38 -16.36
N ILE A 215 -2.86 -1.90 -15.15
CA ILE A 215 -4.01 -2.40 -14.37
C ILE A 215 -5.27 -1.69 -14.85
N PRO A 216 -6.25 -2.42 -15.41
CA PRO A 216 -7.42 -1.83 -16.05
C PRO A 216 -8.50 -1.48 -15.02
N PHE A 217 -8.19 -0.58 -14.08
CA PHE A 217 -9.22 -0.07 -13.17
C PHE A 217 -10.33 0.65 -13.94
N GLU A 218 -11.56 0.27 -13.64
CA GLU A 218 -12.77 0.88 -14.15
C GLU A 218 -13.42 1.70 -13.04
N GLU A 219 -13.86 2.90 -13.39
CA GLU A 219 -14.65 3.72 -12.46
C GLU A 219 -16.03 3.08 -12.26
N ILE A 220 -16.54 3.11 -11.03
CA ILE A 220 -17.88 2.62 -10.74
C ILE A 220 -18.95 3.40 -11.52
N SER A 221 -20.08 2.75 -11.83
CA SER A 221 -21.13 3.32 -12.68
C SER A 221 -21.79 4.59 -12.17
N THR A 222 -21.68 4.90 -10.87
CA THR A 222 -22.28 6.12 -10.31
C THR A 222 -21.52 7.39 -10.70
N HIS A 223 -20.24 7.26 -11.11
CA HIS A 223 -19.34 8.38 -11.42
C HIS A 223 -19.22 9.42 -10.29
N GLU A 224 -19.53 9.01 -9.06
CA GLU A 224 -19.48 9.89 -7.91
C GLU A 224 -18.03 10.17 -7.51
N LYS A 225 -17.76 11.43 -7.20
CA LYS A 225 -16.44 11.90 -6.80
C LYS A 225 -16.51 12.51 -5.42
N ALA A 226 -15.50 12.20 -4.61
CA ALA A 226 -15.34 12.80 -3.30
C ALA A 226 -14.26 13.88 -3.35
N HIS A 227 -14.62 15.09 -2.96
CA HIS A 227 -13.71 16.22 -2.84
C HIS A 227 -13.23 16.36 -1.40
N ILE A 228 -11.91 16.39 -1.22
CA ILE A 228 -11.25 16.68 0.05
C ILE A 228 -10.88 18.16 0.06
N TYR A 229 -11.15 18.84 1.16
CA TYR A 229 -10.98 20.28 1.30
C TYR A 229 -9.91 20.62 2.33
N ASP A 230 -9.16 21.70 2.12
CA ASP A 230 -8.32 22.30 3.16
C ASP A 230 -9.16 23.12 4.17
N GLU A 231 -8.50 23.66 5.21
CA GLU A 231 -9.15 24.53 6.21
C GLU A 231 -9.76 25.80 5.62
N ALA A 232 -9.29 26.24 4.45
CA ALA A 232 -9.80 27.39 3.73
C ALA A 232 -10.97 27.04 2.79
N GLY A 233 -11.37 25.76 2.72
CA GLY A 233 -12.45 25.28 1.87
C GLY A 233 -12.06 25.08 0.40
N ASN A 234 -10.77 25.06 0.06
CA ASN A 234 -10.31 24.74 -1.29
C ASN A 234 -10.22 23.23 -1.48
N VAL A 235 -10.65 22.74 -2.65
CA VAL A 235 -10.47 21.33 -3.02
C VAL A 235 -8.98 21.04 -3.19
N ILE A 236 -8.44 20.17 -2.35
CA ILE A 236 -7.04 19.71 -2.42
C ILE A 236 -6.92 18.34 -3.11
N LYS A 237 -7.99 17.53 -3.08
CA LYS A 237 -8.01 16.21 -3.73
C LYS A 237 -9.40 15.88 -4.25
N THR A 238 -9.46 15.20 -5.39
CA THR A 238 -10.69 14.60 -5.90
C THR A 238 -10.46 13.11 -6.09
N LEU A 239 -11.18 12.32 -5.31
CA LEU A 239 -11.14 10.87 -5.31
C LEU A 239 -12.29 10.34 -6.16
N GLY A 240 -11.99 9.34 -6.99
CA GLY A 240 -13.01 8.47 -7.58
C GLY A 240 -12.97 7.10 -6.92
N PHE A 241 -13.97 6.29 -7.23
CA PHE A 241 -14.08 4.93 -6.74
C PHE A 241 -13.95 3.99 -7.93
N PHE A 242 -13.03 3.04 -7.80
CA PHE A 242 -12.62 2.19 -8.90
C PHE A 242 -12.64 0.74 -8.48
N SER A 243 -12.88 -0.13 -9.45
CA SER A 243 -12.77 -1.57 -9.29
C SER A 243 -12.08 -2.20 -10.49
N VAL A 244 -11.48 -3.37 -10.27
CA VAL A 244 -10.95 -4.20 -11.34
C VAL A 244 -11.23 -5.66 -11.03
N ASP A 245 -11.58 -6.42 -12.06
CA ASP A 245 -11.64 -7.88 -11.97
C ASP A 245 -10.21 -8.43 -11.86
N ALA A 246 -9.87 -8.99 -10.71
CA ALA A 246 -8.53 -9.49 -10.42
C ALA A 246 -8.09 -10.61 -11.39
N THR A 247 -9.04 -11.32 -12.00
CA THR A 247 -8.75 -12.35 -13.02
C THR A 247 -8.28 -11.76 -14.35
N THR A 248 -8.60 -10.49 -14.62
CA THR A 248 -8.22 -9.78 -15.85
C THR A 248 -6.86 -9.08 -15.79
N VAL A 249 -6.29 -8.98 -14.58
CA VAL A 249 -4.99 -8.33 -14.36
C VAL A 249 -3.81 -9.21 -14.84
N ALA A 250 -4.05 -10.51 -15.06
CA ALA A 250 -3.02 -11.49 -15.37
C ALA A 250 -2.30 -11.27 -16.71
N GLY A 251 -0.98 -11.37 -16.70
CA GLY A 251 -0.09 -11.24 -17.85
C GLY A 251 0.22 -9.80 -18.29
N ILE A 252 -0.56 -8.78 -17.88
CA ILE A 252 -0.27 -7.38 -18.22
C ILE A 252 0.82 -6.80 -17.32
N VAL A 253 0.74 -7.05 -16.01
CA VAL A 253 1.71 -6.52 -15.04
C VAL A 253 3.10 -7.10 -15.28
N GLU A 254 3.20 -8.42 -15.48
CA GLU A 254 4.47 -9.11 -15.83
C GLU A 254 5.12 -8.49 -17.08
N ARG A 255 4.37 -8.33 -18.18
CA ARG A 255 4.90 -7.72 -19.42
C ARG A 255 5.35 -6.26 -19.24
N ASN A 256 4.74 -5.53 -18.32
CA ASN A 256 5.09 -4.14 -18.06
C ASN A 256 6.33 -4.00 -17.19
N ILE A 257 6.62 -4.96 -16.31
CA ILE A 257 7.88 -5.03 -15.56
C ILE A 257 9.05 -5.06 -16.56
N ASP A 258 9.04 -5.99 -17.53
CA ASP A 258 10.08 -6.11 -18.57
C ASP A 258 10.29 -4.80 -19.34
N ARG A 259 9.19 -4.10 -19.63
CA ARG A 259 9.22 -2.81 -20.35
C ARG A 259 9.84 -1.70 -19.51
N LEU A 260 9.55 -1.66 -18.21
CA LEU A 260 10.05 -0.63 -17.29
C LEU A 260 11.56 -0.79 -17.05
N GLU A 261 12.06 -2.02 -16.96
CA GLU A 261 13.50 -2.29 -16.79
C GLU A 261 14.35 -1.82 -18.00
N GLY A 262 13.77 -1.83 -19.20
CA GLY A 262 14.42 -1.36 -20.43
C GLY A 262 14.43 0.17 -20.63
N ALA A 263 13.64 0.94 -19.89
CA ALA A 263 13.37 2.36 -20.18
C ALA A 263 14.34 3.33 -19.48
N LYS A 264 15.53 3.59 -20.06
CA LYS A 264 16.43 4.65 -19.57
C LYS A 264 15.90 6.05 -19.94
N GLY A 265 15.61 6.91 -18.95
CA GLY A 265 15.49 8.37 -19.16
C GLY A 265 14.28 9.09 -18.54
N VAL A 266 13.45 8.44 -17.73
CA VAL A 266 12.11 8.96 -17.36
C VAL A 266 12.12 9.77 -16.04
N LYS A 267 13.28 10.25 -15.55
CA LYS A 267 13.46 10.72 -14.15
C LYS A 267 12.59 11.91 -13.66
N ARG A 268 11.96 12.69 -14.54
CA ARG A 268 11.06 13.81 -14.14
C ARG A 268 9.57 13.48 -14.29
N PHE A 269 9.26 12.41 -15.03
CA PHE A 269 7.91 11.92 -15.30
C PHE A 269 7.57 10.72 -14.40
N ILE A 270 8.58 10.01 -13.88
CA ILE A 270 8.40 8.92 -12.92
C ILE A 270 8.08 9.38 -11.49
N ALA A 271 8.46 10.60 -11.09
CA ALA A 271 8.10 11.13 -9.77
C ALA A 271 6.57 11.18 -9.54
N GLN A 272 5.76 11.17 -10.62
CA GLN A 272 4.30 11.09 -10.57
C GLN A 272 3.79 9.63 -10.51
N ILE A 273 4.58 8.66 -10.96
CA ILE A 273 4.25 7.21 -10.96
C ILE A 273 4.53 6.58 -9.59
N ALA A 274 5.55 7.05 -8.87
CA ALA A 274 5.87 6.61 -7.50
C ALA A 274 4.79 7.00 -6.45
N MET A 275 3.76 7.73 -6.88
CA MET A 275 2.59 8.13 -6.10
C MET A 275 1.39 7.20 -6.31
N ILE A 276 1.54 6.07 -6.99
CA ILE A 276 0.45 5.08 -7.07
C ILE A 276 0.34 4.43 -5.70
N GLY A 277 -0.57 4.93 -4.86
CA GLY A 277 -0.82 4.39 -3.53
C GLY A 277 -1.06 5.44 -2.46
N LEU A 278 -1.71 6.55 -2.78
CA LEU A 278 -1.97 7.60 -1.81
C LEU A 278 -3.43 7.58 -1.41
N TRP A 279 -3.65 6.95 -0.24
CA TRP A 279 -4.89 6.87 0.52
C TRP A 279 -5.94 7.92 0.21
N GLY A 280 -7.18 7.44 0.14
CA GLY A 280 -8.33 8.29 0.33
C GLY A 280 -8.48 8.73 1.80
N SER A 281 -9.41 9.65 1.99
CA SER A 281 -9.83 10.14 3.32
C SER A 281 -8.78 10.79 4.24
N THR A 282 -7.99 11.77 3.79
CA THR A 282 -7.39 12.75 4.73
C THR A 282 -8.42 13.81 5.13
N SER A 283 -9.44 13.35 5.84
CA SER A 283 -10.26 14.10 6.79
C SER A 283 -11.47 13.22 7.08
N ARG A 284 -11.62 12.73 8.31
CA ARG A 284 -12.94 12.89 8.93
C ARG A 284 -13.18 14.40 8.82
N PRO A 285 -14.08 14.92 7.96
CA PRO A 285 -14.44 16.31 8.09
C PRO A 285 -14.83 16.45 9.54
N ASN A 286 -14.32 17.48 10.23
CA ASN A 286 -14.78 17.82 11.56
C ASN A 286 -16.31 17.67 11.55
N MET A 287 -16.81 16.62 12.19
CA MET A 287 -18.23 16.47 12.49
C MET A 287 -18.54 17.38 13.68
N ASP A 288 -18.03 18.61 13.63
CA ASP A 288 -18.62 19.72 14.36
C ASP A 288 -19.91 20.04 13.61
N SER A 289 -20.97 19.38 14.07
CA SER A 289 -22.35 19.81 13.93
C SER A 289 -22.44 21.31 14.23
N GLY A 290 -22.37 22.16 13.19
CA GLY A 290 -22.01 23.54 13.47
C GLY A 290 -22.21 24.56 12.36
N LYS A 291 -23.37 24.51 11.69
CA LYS A 291 -24.10 25.59 10.98
C LYS A 291 -24.41 25.24 9.53
N ILE A 292 -25.62 24.71 9.36
CA ILE A 292 -26.41 24.94 8.15
C ILE A 292 -26.67 26.45 8.09
N ALA A 293 -26.01 27.14 7.15
CA ALA A 293 -26.39 28.50 6.81
C ALA A 293 -27.71 28.44 6.02
N SER A 294 -28.74 29.03 6.62
CA SER A 294 -29.99 29.46 5.97
C SER A 294 -29.74 30.39 4.80
#